data_AF-A0A0A9G699-F1
#
_entry.id   AF-A0A0A9G699-F1
#
_cell.length_a   1.000
_cell.length_b   1.000
_cell.length_c   1.000
_cell.angle_alpha   90.00
_cell.angle_beta   90.00
_cell.angle_gamma   90.00
#
_symmetry.space_group_name_H-M   'P 1'
#
loop_
_entity.id
_entity.type
_entity.pdbx_description
1 polymer ?
#
loop_
_entity_poly.entity_id
_entity_poly.type
_entity_poly.pdbx_seq_one_letter_code
_entity_poly.pdbx_strand_id
1 'polypeptide(L)'
;MRSCTVVVATCAFGGGDDLHQPIGMTEKSTEKVCYVAFWDEVTRAAQEEEGNKIGENLMIGLWRIILVDNLPFSDQRLNGKIPKLISHRLFPMARYSIWVDSKSQFRRDPLGVLEALLWRSNSSLALSEHGARSSLYDEAKAIVKKHKATPEEVKVQLDQYRQDGIPDEKRFNGKKALAEASVIVRDHSLLTNLFMCLWFNEVVRFTSRDQLSFPYVLMRLRPPGIHLFPVCARKDLVNSFGHRRKVKPLVKEAR
;
A
#
# COMPACT_ATOMS: atom_id res chain seq x y z
N MET A 1 19.36 4.67 6.22
CA MET A 1 19.16 3.48 5.36
C MET A 1 19.93 3.61 4.04
N ARG A 2 21.25 3.84 4.09
CA ARG A 2 22.06 4.04 2.85
C ARG A 2 22.47 2.73 2.15
N SER A 3 22.20 1.57 2.76
CA SER A 3 22.59 0.23 2.29
C SER A 3 21.42 -0.68 1.90
N CYS A 4 20.16 -0.26 2.13
CA CYS A 4 19.00 -1.11 1.92
C CYS A 4 18.65 -1.20 0.42
N THR A 5 18.99 -2.31 -0.25
CA THR A 5 18.63 -2.52 -1.67
C THR A 5 17.15 -2.92 -1.83
N VAL A 6 16.60 -3.63 -0.84
CA VAL A 6 15.19 -4.06 -0.79
C VAL A 6 14.57 -3.56 0.51
N VAL A 7 13.36 -2.99 0.42
CA VAL A 7 12.60 -2.53 1.59
C VAL A 7 11.23 -3.17 1.63
N VAL A 8 10.86 -3.78 2.75
CA VAL A 8 9.48 -4.14 3.07
C VAL A 8 8.91 -3.06 3.96
N ALA A 9 7.77 -2.48 3.59
CA ALA A 9 7.17 -1.37 4.29
C ALA A 9 5.69 -1.62 4.64
N THR A 10 5.30 -1.15 5.82
CA THR A 10 3.91 -1.07 6.27
C THR A 10 3.67 0.26 7.00
N CYS A 11 2.41 0.64 7.23
CA CYS A 11 2.09 1.79 8.08
C CYS A 11 0.81 1.55 8.87
N ALA A 12 0.77 2.12 10.07
CA ALA A 12 -0.45 2.28 10.85
C ALA A 12 -0.47 3.71 11.38
N PHE A 13 -1.52 4.46 11.04
CA PHE A 13 -1.78 5.80 11.56
C PHE A 13 -3.14 5.79 12.25
N GLY A 14 -3.23 6.40 13.43
CA GLY A 14 -4.44 6.40 14.25
C GLY A 14 -4.72 5.13 15.06
N GLY A 15 -3.73 4.24 15.23
CA GLY A 15 -3.82 3.06 16.10
C GLY A 15 -4.79 1.96 15.65
N GLY A 16 -5.23 1.99 14.38
CA GLY A 16 -6.29 1.10 13.91
C GLY A 16 -5.91 -0.39 13.75
N ASP A 17 -4.61 -0.66 13.61
CA ASP A 17 -4.04 -1.94 13.23
C ASP A 17 -2.83 -2.30 14.09
N ASP A 18 -2.55 -3.59 14.18
CA ASP A 18 -1.45 -4.16 14.96
C ASP A 18 -0.19 -4.39 14.12
N LEU A 19 0.96 -4.53 14.76
CA LEU A 19 2.24 -4.80 14.10
C LEU A 19 2.55 -6.28 14.06
N HIS A 20 2.11 -6.92 13.00
CA HIS A 20 2.41 -8.33 12.78
C HIS A 20 3.88 -8.53 12.34
N GLN A 21 4.62 -9.36 13.10
CA GLN A 21 5.99 -9.73 12.73
C GLN A 21 6.00 -10.53 11.43
N PRO A 22 6.90 -10.24 10.47
CA PRO A 22 7.03 -11.03 9.27
C PRO A 22 7.50 -12.45 9.62
N ILE A 23 6.98 -13.46 8.92
CA ILE A 23 7.32 -14.87 9.13
C ILE A 23 7.81 -15.51 7.83
N GLY A 24 8.61 -16.58 7.95
CA GLY A 24 9.13 -17.30 6.77
C GLY A 24 10.26 -16.57 6.04
N MET A 25 10.99 -15.69 6.74
CA MET A 25 12.20 -15.04 6.23
C MET A 25 13.40 -15.97 6.40
N THR A 26 14.26 -16.04 5.39
CA THR A 26 15.58 -16.68 5.55
C THR A 26 16.53 -15.74 6.27
N GLU A 27 17.53 -16.28 6.97
CA GLU A 27 18.58 -15.50 7.66
C GLU A 27 19.26 -14.52 6.70
N LYS A 28 19.61 -15.00 5.51
CA LYS A 28 20.23 -14.19 4.45
C LYS A 28 19.36 -13.02 3.99
N SER A 29 18.04 -13.19 3.96
CA SER A 29 17.12 -12.11 3.63
C SER A 29 17.00 -11.10 4.76
N THR A 30 17.03 -11.53 6.03
CA THR A 30 17.00 -10.60 7.16
C THR A 30 18.20 -9.65 7.22
N GLU A 31 19.34 -10.02 6.64
CA GLU A 31 20.51 -9.15 6.51
C GLU A 31 20.44 -8.17 5.32
N LYS A 32 19.74 -8.55 4.25
CA LYS A 32 19.72 -7.81 2.97
C LYS A 32 18.49 -6.93 2.78
N VAL A 33 17.44 -7.20 3.55
CA VAL A 33 16.13 -6.57 3.41
C VAL A 33 15.85 -5.73 4.65
N CYS A 34 15.50 -4.48 4.44
CA CYS A 34 15.11 -3.59 5.52
C CYS A 34 13.59 -3.62 5.70
N TYR A 35 13.14 -3.81 6.93
CA TYR A 35 11.72 -3.81 7.29
C TYR A 35 11.40 -2.51 8.02
N VAL A 36 10.44 -1.75 7.50
CA VAL A 36 10.10 -0.42 8.02
C VAL A 36 8.61 -0.31 8.29
N ALA A 37 8.25 0.13 9.49
CA ALA A 37 6.88 0.44 9.87
C ALA A 37 6.75 1.93 10.19
N PHE A 38 5.82 2.62 9.54
CA PHE A 38 5.53 4.03 9.80
C PHE A 38 4.36 4.16 10.77
N TRP A 39 4.58 4.87 11.87
CA TRP A 39 3.59 5.12 12.91
C TRP A 39 3.44 6.61 13.20
N ASP A 40 2.27 7.00 13.70
CA ASP A 40 2.06 8.28 14.37
C ASP A 40 2.08 8.08 15.89
N GLU A 41 2.10 9.19 16.63
CA GLU A 41 2.11 9.19 18.09
C GLU A 41 0.92 8.42 18.71
N VAL A 42 -0.25 8.52 18.06
CA VAL A 42 -1.46 7.79 18.48
C VAL A 42 -1.24 6.29 18.39
N THR A 43 -0.67 5.81 17.29
CA THR A 43 -0.35 4.39 17.09
C THR A 43 0.73 3.94 18.07
N ARG A 44 1.77 4.74 18.30
CA ARG A 44 2.83 4.43 19.28
C ARG A 44 2.24 4.20 20.67
N ALA A 45 1.42 5.13 21.16
CA ALA A 45 0.80 5.04 22.48
C ALA A 45 -0.09 3.80 22.61
N ALA A 46 -0.95 3.54 21.62
CA ALA A 46 -1.83 2.38 21.61
C ALA A 46 -1.05 1.05 21.59
N GLN A 47 0.05 0.98 20.82
CA GLN A 47 0.89 -0.20 20.73
C GLN A 47 1.70 -0.44 22.01
N GLU A 48 2.17 0.62 22.66
CA GLU A 48 2.88 0.52 23.94
C GLU A 48 1.98 0.00 25.07
N GLU A 49 0.70 0.39 25.11
CA GLU A 49 -0.31 -0.16 26.03
C GLU A 49 -0.53 -1.66 25.83
N GLU A 50 -0.40 -2.15 24.59
CA GLU A 50 -0.47 -3.58 24.25
C GLU A 50 0.85 -4.33 24.48
N GLY A 51 1.89 -3.64 24.95
CA GLY A 51 3.20 -4.22 25.24
C GLY A 51 4.19 -4.20 24.07
N ASN A 52 3.80 -3.65 22.91
CA ASN A 52 4.67 -3.47 21.76
C ASN A 52 5.53 -2.20 21.92
N LYS A 53 6.53 -2.29 22.80
CA LYS A 53 7.46 -1.19 23.09
C LYS A 53 8.56 -1.09 22.06
N ILE A 54 8.82 0.12 21.59
CA ILE A 54 9.94 0.42 20.70
C ILE A 54 11.23 0.26 21.51
N GLY A 55 12.13 -0.64 21.09
CA GLY A 55 13.44 -0.79 21.71
C GLY A 55 14.34 0.43 21.51
N GLU A 56 15.42 0.55 22.27
CA GLU A 56 16.38 1.66 22.16
C GLU A 56 16.98 1.81 20.76
N ASN A 57 17.06 0.71 20.01
CA ASN A 57 17.52 0.67 18.61
C ASN A 57 16.44 1.06 17.58
N LEU A 58 15.28 1.53 18.04
CA LEU A 58 14.09 1.85 17.25
C LEU A 58 13.46 0.64 16.54
N MET A 59 13.64 -0.56 17.09
CA MET A 59 13.14 -1.80 16.50
C MET A 59 12.04 -2.44 17.36
N ILE A 60 11.12 -3.14 16.70
CA ILE A 60 10.23 -4.14 17.30
C ILE A 60 10.31 -5.40 16.43
N GLY A 61 11.00 -6.44 16.92
CA GLY A 61 11.36 -7.61 16.12
C GLY A 61 12.15 -7.21 14.87
N LEU A 62 11.67 -7.58 13.68
CA LEU A 62 12.32 -7.20 12.41
C LEU A 62 12.05 -5.74 12.01
N TRP A 63 10.95 -5.15 12.48
CA TRP A 63 10.51 -3.83 12.04
C TRP A 63 11.33 -2.72 12.67
N ARG A 64 11.93 -1.86 11.84
CA ARG A 64 12.36 -0.53 12.26
C ARG A 64 11.16 0.40 12.28
N ILE A 65 10.90 1.01 13.43
CA ILE A 65 9.79 1.94 13.61
C ILE A 65 10.25 3.34 13.22
N ILE A 66 9.50 3.99 12.34
CA ILE A 66 9.63 5.41 12.03
C ILE A 66 8.40 6.11 12.59
N LEU A 67 8.61 6.91 13.62
CA LEU A 67 7.60 7.84 14.11
C LEU A 67 7.54 9.05 13.19
N VAL A 68 6.33 9.36 12.71
CA VAL A 68 6.06 10.46 11.81
C VAL A 68 5.23 11.50 12.56
N ASP A 69 5.89 12.60 12.89
CA ASP A 69 5.24 13.79 13.40
C ASP A 69 4.74 14.67 12.25
N ASN A 70 3.78 15.55 12.54
CA ASN A 70 3.27 16.56 11.59
C ASN A 70 2.82 15.98 10.25
N LEU A 71 1.95 14.97 10.31
CA LEU A 71 1.33 14.38 9.12
C LEU A 71 0.66 15.46 8.24
N PRO A 72 0.85 15.42 6.91
CA PRO A 72 0.42 16.50 6.02
C PRO A 72 -1.08 16.56 5.79
N PHE A 73 -1.82 15.46 6.04
CA PHE A 73 -3.26 15.41 5.86
C PHE A 73 -3.97 15.17 7.20
N SER A 74 -5.19 15.68 7.35
CA SER A 74 -6.06 15.33 8.47
C SER A 74 -6.58 13.89 8.38
N ASP A 75 -6.75 13.36 7.15
CA ASP A 75 -7.16 11.98 6.91
C ASP A 75 -5.97 11.01 7.07
N GLN A 76 -6.02 10.18 8.12
CA GLN A 76 -5.04 9.13 8.41
C GLN A 76 -4.89 8.09 7.29
N ARG A 77 -5.97 7.74 6.59
CA ARG A 77 -5.95 6.83 5.45
C ARG A 77 -5.20 7.46 4.29
N LEU A 78 -5.38 8.77 4.04
CA LEU A 78 -4.63 9.49 3.01
C LEU A 78 -3.14 9.58 3.36
N ASN A 79 -2.80 9.86 4.63
CA ASN A 79 -1.41 9.80 5.10
C ASN A 79 -0.77 8.43 4.84
N GLY A 80 -1.50 7.34 5.07
CA GLY A 80 -1.03 5.98 4.78
C GLY A 80 -0.74 5.71 3.30
N LYS A 81 -1.23 6.56 2.38
CA LYS A 81 -0.93 6.46 0.94
C LYS A 81 0.47 6.94 0.60
N ILE A 82 1.08 7.77 1.45
CA ILE A 82 2.45 8.27 1.25
C ILE A 82 3.44 7.10 1.27
N PRO A 83 3.59 6.33 2.37
CA PRO A 83 4.51 5.19 2.37
C PRO A 83 4.07 4.10 1.40
N LYS A 84 2.75 3.93 1.18
CA LYS A 84 2.21 2.95 0.22
C LYS A 84 2.59 3.22 -1.23
N LEU A 85 2.37 4.44 -1.73
CA LEU A 85 2.51 4.75 -3.15
C LEU A 85 3.86 5.38 -3.47
N ILE A 86 4.45 6.12 -2.53
CA ILE A 86 5.63 6.95 -2.74
C ILE A 86 6.90 6.36 -2.08
N SER A 87 6.94 5.04 -1.81
CA SER A 87 8.14 4.41 -1.21
C SER A 87 9.45 4.71 -1.96
N HIS A 88 9.41 4.85 -3.29
CA HIS A 88 10.60 5.16 -4.09
C HIS A 88 11.22 6.52 -3.77
N ARG A 89 10.45 7.48 -3.23
CA ARG A 89 10.99 8.76 -2.74
C ARG A 89 11.40 8.71 -1.27
N LEU A 90 10.76 7.85 -0.47
CA LEU A 90 11.13 7.65 0.93
C LEU A 90 12.42 6.82 1.08
N PHE A 91 12.68 5.93 0.12
CA PHE A 91 13.84 5.05 0.10
C PHE A 91 14.60 5.19 -1.24
N PRO A 92 15.21 6.35 -1.52
CA PRO A 92 15.84 6.62 -2.83
C PRO A 92 17.04 5.71 -3.14
N MET A 93 17.60 5.03 -2.13
CA MET A 93 18.69 4.07 -2.28
C MET A 93 18.21 2.63 -2.48
N ALA A 94 16.91 2.37 -2.31
CA ALA A 94 16.33 1.06 -2.55
C ALA A 94 16.07 0.88 -4.04
N ARG A 95 16.39 -0.30 -4.56
CA ARG A 95 15.98 -0.70 -5.91
C ARG A 95 14.59 -1.30 -5.90
N TYR A 96 14.25 -2.05 -4.87
CA TYR A 96 12.96 -2.73 -4.78
C TYR A 96 12.24 -2.37 -3.49
N SER A 97 10.91 -2.37 -3.55
CA SER A 97 10.09 -2.30 -2.33
C SER A 97 8.87 -3.21 -2.39
N ILE A 98 8.49 -3.73 -1.23
CA ILE A 98 7.27 -4.49 -1.01
C ILE A 98 6.41 -3.71 0.00
N TRP A 99 5.26 -3.22 -0.44
CA TRP A 99 4.24 -2.72 0.46
C TRP A 99 3.39 -3.87 0.99
N VAL A 100 3.07 -3.83 2.29
CA VAL A 100 2.11 -4.73 2.93
C VAL A 100 1.17 -3.90 3.81
N ASP A 101 -0.14 -3.99 3.55
CA ASP A 101 -1.15 -3.34 4.41
C ASP A 101 -1.02 -3.84 5.87
N SER A 102 -1.12 -2.95 6.84
CA SER A 102 -1.00 -3.22 8.29
C SER A 102 -1.94 -4.30 8.84
N LYS A 103 -3.12 -4.46 8.24
CA LYS A 103 -4.09 -5.53 8.57
C LYS A 103 -3.64 -6.95 8.14
N SER A 104 -2.41 -7.10 7.67
CA SER A 104 -1.87 -8.33 7.09
C SER A 104 -0.47 -8.63 7.59
N GLN A 105 -0.19 -9.90 7.88
CA GLN A 105 1.15 -10.37 8.21
C GLN A 105 1.84 -10.91 6.97
N PHE A 106 3.04 -10.42 6.68
CA PHE A 106 3.85 -10.90 5.58
C PHE A 106 4.47 -12.26 5.90
N ARG A 107 4.27 -13.27 5.05
CA ARG A 107 4.61 -14.68 5.36
C ARG A 107 5.50 -15.40 4.33
N ARG A 108 6.20 -14.64 3.49
CA ARG A 108 7.07 -15.15 2.42
C ARG A 108 8.36 -14.35 2.32
N ASP A 109 9.46 -15.04 2.02
CA ASP A 109 10.77 -14.41 1.86
C ASP A 109 10.75 -13.33 0.75
N PRO A 110 11.14 -12.07 1.03
CA PRO A 110 11.08 -10.96 0.10
C PRO A 110 11.82 -11.22 -1.21
N LEU A 111 12.97 -11.90 -1.16
CA LEU A 111 13.77 -12.17 -2.37
C LEU A 111 13.05 -13.18 -3.27
N GLY A 112 12.45 -14.21 -2.67
CA GLY A 112 11.60 -15.16 -3.40
C GLY A 112 10.34 -14.50 -3.99
N VAL A 113 9.77 -13.52 -3.29
CA VAL A 113 8.63 -12.73 -3.79
C VAL A 113 9.05 -11.88 -5.00
N LEU A 114 10.21 -11.22 -4.95
CA LEU A 114 10.75 -10.47 -6.09
C LEU A 114 11.02 -11.38 -7.30
N GLU A 115 11.61 -12.55 -7.06
CA GLU A 115 11.85 -13.54 -8.11
C GLU A 115 10.55 -13.96 -8.79
N ALA A 116 9.55 -14.38 -7.99
CA ALA A 116 8.31 -14.92 -8.52
C ALA A 116 7.44 -13.87 -9.22
N LEU A 117 7.41 -12.63 -8.72
CA LEU A 117 6.43 -11.63 -9.17
C LEU A 117 7.00 -10.57 -10.11
N LEU A 118 8.31 -10.33 -10.08
CA LEU A 118 8.98 -9.36 -10.96
C LEU A 118 9.91 -10.05 -11.96
N TRP A 119 10.89 -10.83 -11.48
CA TRP A 119 11.97 -11.30 -12.35
C TRP A 119 11.52 -12.36 -13.35
N ARG A 120 10.80 -13.39 -12.90
CA ARG A 120 10.30 -14.47 -13.78
C ARG A 120 9.21 -13.99 -14.75
N SER A 121 8.45 -12.97 -14.37
CA SER A 121 7.41 -12.36 -15.20
C SER A 121 7.93 -11.19 -16.05
N ASN A 122 9.23 -10.89 -16.00
CA ASN A 122 9.84 -9.71 -16.63
C ASN A 122 9.02 -8.42 -16.41
N SER A 123 8.61 -8.20 -15.16
CA SER A 123 7.71 -7.13 -14.73
C SER A 123 8.41 -6.22 -13.73
N SER A 124 8.02 -4.94 -13.70
CA SER A 124 8.57 -3.94 -12.78
C SER A 124 7.59 -3.55 -11.68
N LEU A 125 6.30 -3.88 -11.83
CA LEU A 125 5.27 -3.64 -10.85
C LEU A 125 4.33 -4.85 -10.78
N ALA A 126 4.10 -5.37 -9.58
CA ALA A 126 3.18 -6.47 -9.34
C ALA A 126 2.23 -6.15 -8.19
N LEU A 127 0.94 -6.40 -8.44
CA LEU A 127 -0.11 -6.26 -7.44
C LEU A 127 -1.26 -7.22 -7.76
N SER A 128 -1.98 -7.66 -6.73
CA SER A 128 -3.00 -8.68 -6.93
C SER A 128 -4.26 -8.12 -7.58
N GLU A 129 -4.89 -8.92 -8.43
CA GLU A 129 -6.23 -8.67 -8.93
C GLU A 129 -7.24 -8.45 -7.79
N HIS A 130 -8.22 -7.60 -8.04
CA HIS A 130 -9.28 -7.34 -7.09
C HIS A 130 -10.18 -8.59 -6.90
N GLY A 131 -10.48 -8.91 -5.64
CA GLY A 131 -11.11 -10.19 -5.28
C GLY A 131 -12.50 -10.41 -5.88
N ALA A 132 -13.31 -9.36 -5.95
CA ALA A 132 -14.70 -9.45 -6.40
C ALA A 132 -14.90 -8.80 -7.78
N ARG A 133 -14.76 -7.48 -7.85
CA ARG A 133 -15.13 -6.65 -9.00
C ARG A 133 -14.00 -6.50 -10.02
N SER A 134 -14.38 -6.16 -11.25
CA SER A 134 -13.47 -5.87 -12.37
C SER A 134 -13.74 -4.52 -13.05
N SER A 135 -14.91 -3.91 -12.84
CA SER A 135 -15.28 -2.59 -13.37
C SER A 135 -15.09 -1.49 -12.32
N LEU A 136 -14.55 -0.36 -12.75
CA LEU A 136 -14.40 0.84 -11.94
C LEU A 136 -15.75 1.32 -11.38
N TYR A 137 -16.80 1.29 -12.19
CA TYR A 137 -18.13 1.76 -11.78
C TYR A 137 -18.80 0.83 -10.76
N ASP A 138 -18.58 -0.48 -10.89
CA ASP A 138 -19.06 -1.44 -9.89
C ASP A 138 -18.34 -1.24 -8.56
N GLU A 139 -17.03 -0.92 -8.59
CA GLU A 139 -16.26 -0.58 -7.39
C GLU A 139 -16.80 0.70 -6.74
N ALA A 140 -17.06 1.74 -7.53
CA ALA A 140 -17.62 2.99 -7.04
C ALA A 140 -18.95 2.79 -6.31
N LYS A 141 -19.88 2.01 -6.89
CA LYS A 141 -21.15 1.64 -6.24
C LYS A 141 -20.91 0.91 -4.92
N ALA A 142 -19.94 -0.01 -4.89
CA ALA A 142 -19.61 -0.76 -3.69
C ALA A 142 -18.96 0.11 -2.59
N ILE A 143 -18.15 1.10 -2.96
CA ILE A 143 -17.55 2.08 -2.05
C ILE A 143 -18.64 2.92 -1.38
N VAL A 144 -19.56 3.48 -2.18
CA VAL A 144 -20.68 4.28 -1.67
C VAL A 144 -21.58 3.45 -0.76
N LYS A 145 -22.00 2.26 -1.21
CA LYS A 145 -22.84 1.34 -0.41
C LYS A 145 -22.21 0.96 0.93
N LYS A 146 -20.87 0.89 0.99
CA LYS A 146 -20.12 0.56 2.21
C LYS A 146 -19.77 1.80 3.05
N HIS A 147 -20.29 2.98 2.71
CA HIS A 147 -20.01 4.25 3.39
C HIS A 147 -18.50 4.53 3.51
N LYS A 148 -17.76 4.17 2.45
CA LYS A 148 -16.30 4.29 2.41
C LYS A 148 -15.83 5.64 1.84
N ALA A 149 -16.68 6.31 1.09
CA ALA A 149 -16.56 7.68 0.59
C ALA A 149 -17.99 8.17 0.32
N THR A 150 -18.21 9.48 0.28
CA THR A 150 -19.56 10.00 0.02
C THR A 150 -19.94 9.80 -1.45
N PRO A 151 -21.24 9.73 -1.78
CA PRO A 151 -21.70 9.72 -3.16
C PRO A 151 -21.15 10.88 -3.98
N GLU A 152 -21.04 12.07 -3.39
CA GLU A 152 -20.60 13.30 -4.04
C GLU A 152 -19.12 13.24 -4.39
N GLU A 153 -18.27 12.81 -3.46
CA GLU A 153 -16.82 12.64 -3.69
C GLU A 153 -16.56 11.63 -4.82
N VAL A 154 -17.26 10.51 -4.80
CA VAL A 154 -17.13 9.47 -5.84
C VAL A 154 -17.65 9.98 -7.18
N LYS A 155 -18.76 10.72 -7.19
CA LYS A 155 -19.33 11.31 -8.41
C LYS A 155 -18.35 12.27 -9.08
N VAL A 156 -17.73 13.18 -8.33
CA VAL A 156 -16.74 14.13 -8.85
C VAL A 156 -15.58 13.40 -9.53
N GLN A 157 -15.04 12.36 -8.90
CA GLN A 157 -13.95 11.56 -9.47
C GLN A 157 -14.37 10.85 -10.76
N LEU A 158 -15.52 10.19 -10.77
CA LEU A 158 -16.01 9.46 -11.95
C LEU A 158 -16.38 10.39 -13.11
N ASP A 159 -16.95 11.56 -12.82
CA ASP A 159 -17.30 12.53 -13.85
C ASP A 159 -16.06 13.09 -14.52
N GLN A 160 -14.99 13.36 -13.76
CA GLN A 160 -13.69 13.70 -14.35
C GLN A 160 -13.16 12.58 -15.25
N TYR A 161 -13.21 11.32 -14.79
CA TYR A 161 -12.67 10.20 -15.56
C TYR A 161 -13.45 9.95 -16.86
N ARG A 162 -14.76 10.25 -16.88
CA ARG A 162 -15.58 10.25 -18.09
C ARG A 162 -15.20 11.39 -19.03
N GLN A 163 -15.02 12.61 -18.52
CA GLN A 163 -14.60 13.77 -19.32
C GLN A 163 -13.23 13.53 -19.96
N ASP A 164 -12.34 12.84 -19.25
CA ASP A 164 -11.03 12.44 -19.73
C ASP A 164 -11.05 11.33 -20.79
N GLY A 165 -12.23 10.79 -21.13
CA GLY A 165 -12.40 9.76 -22.16
C GLY A 165 -11.85 8.39 -21.78
N ILE A 166 -11.71 8.10 -20.48
CA ILE A 166 -11.12 6.83 -20.04
C ILE A 166 -12.13 5.69 -20.20
N PRO A 167 -11.76 4.61 -20.92
CA PRO A 167 -12.67 3.50 -21.13
C PRO A 167 -12.84 2.70 -19.83
N ASP A 168 -14.06 2.22 -19.55
CA ASP A 168 -14.31 1.25 -18.48
C ASP A 168 -13.94 -0.17 -18.93
N GLU A 169 -12.69 -0.32 -19.37
CA GLU A 169 -12.11 -1.61 -19.67
C GLU A 169 -12.03 -2.44 -18.39
N LYS A 170 -12.89 -3.47 -18.28
CA LYS A 170 -12.90 -4.38 -17.12
C LYS A 170 -11.67 -5.29 -17.08
N ARG A 171 -10.91 -5.32 -18.17
CA ARG A 171 -9.75 -6.21 -18.35
C ARG A 171 -8.54 -5.43 -18.85
N PHE A 172 -7.37 -5.83 -18.39
CA PHE A 172 -6.08 -5.37 -18.87
C PHE A 172 -5.20 -6.60 -19.09
N ASN A 173 -4.78 -6.85 -20.33
CA ASN A 173 -3.99 -8.04 -20.71
C ASN A 173 -4.59 -9.37 -20.20
N GLY A 174 -5.92 -9.53 -20.32
CA GLY A 174 -6.65 -10.72 -19.86
C GLY A 174 -6.93 -10.78 -18.34
N LYS A 175 -6.34 -9.90 -17.54
CA LYS A 175 -6.54 -9.79 -16.07
C LYS A 175 -7.57 -8.74 -15.73
N LYS A 176 -8.12 -8.74 -14.51
CA LYS A 176 -9.03 -7.67 -14.05
C LYS A 176 -8.30 -6.32 -14.03
N ALA A 177 -8.90 -5.27 -14.58
CA ALA A 177 -8.33 -3.92 -14.54
C ALA A 177 -8.38 -3.26 -13.14
N LEU A 178 -8.94 -3.95 -12.15
CA LEU A 178 -8.94 -3.55 -10.75
C LEU A 178 -7.94 -4.38 -9.94
N ALA A 179 -7.30 -3.74 -8.97
CA ALA A 179 -6.38 -4.39 -8.04
C ALA A 179 -6.81 -4.19 -6.58
N GLU A 180 -6.49 -5.15 -5.72
CA GLU A 180 -6.70 -5.05 -4.27
C GLU A 180 -5.68 -4.07 -3.63
N ALA A 181 -4.48 -4.00 -4.21
CA ALA A 181 -3.37 -3.16 -3.76
C ALA A 181 -2.96 -3.35 -2.28
N SER A 182 -3.32 -4.45 -1.62
CA SER A 182 -2.93 -4.71 -0.23
C SER A 182 -1.50 -5.25 -0.10
N VAL A 183 -0.95 -5.76 -1.20
CA VAL A 183 0.47 -6.05 -1.39
C VAL A 183 0.89 -5.45 -2.72
N ILE A 184 1.96 -4.66 -2.74
CA ILE A 184 2.52 -4.05 -3.95
C ILE A 184 4.01 -4.36 -3.99
N VAL A 185 4.46 -5.07 -5.01
CA VAL A 185 5.86 -5.41 -5.23
C VAL A 185 6.36 -4.62 -6.42
N ARG A 186 7.45 -3.87 -6.27
CA ARG A 186 7.91 -2.95 -7.32
C ARG A 186 9.42 -2.79 -7.37
N ASP A 187 9.91 -2.67 -8.59
CA ASP A 187 11.23 -2.14 -8.97
C ASP A 187 11.11 -0.62 -9.15
N HIS A 188 12.04 0.14 -8.58
CA HIS A 188 12.04 1.62 -8.60
C HIS A 188 12.61 2.17 -9.91
N SER A 189 12.19 1.59 -11.03
CA SER A 189 12.48 2.08 -12.38
C SER A 189 11.75 3.39 -12.68
N LEU A 190 12.25 4.16 -13.65
CA LEU A 190 11.66 5.45 -14.05
C LEU A 190 10.16 5.34 -14.35
N LEU A 191 9.77 4.36 -15.17
CA LEU A 191 8.37 4.17 -15.57
C LEU A 191 7.48 3.75 -14.39
N THR A 192 7.98 2.87 -13.52
CA THR A 192 7.23 2.44 -12.34
C THR A 192 7.07 3.60 -11.35
N ASN A 193 8.12 4.41 -11.15
CA ASN A 193 8.06 5.58 -10.29
C ASN A 193 7.07 6.63 -10.82
N LEU A 194 7.06 6.89 -12.14
CA LEU A 194 6.06 7.75 -12.77
C LEU A 194 4.64 7.23 -12.54
N PHE A 195 4.40 5.93 -12.78
CA PHE A 195 3.10 5.30 -12.53
C PHE A 195 2.65 5.51 -11.08
N MET A 196 3.54 5.23 -10.12
CA MET A 196 3.23 5.37 -8.70
C MET A 196 2.97 6.84 -8.30
N CYS A 197 3.69 7.79 -8.88
CA CYS A 197 3.46 9.23 -8.67
C CYS A 197 2.10 9.68 -9.21
N LEU A 198 1.74 9.30 -10.44
CA LEU A 198 0.43 9.64 -11.01
C LEU A 198 -0.70 9.00 -10.20
N TRP A 199 -0.51 7.75 -9.74
CA TRP A 199 -1.49 7.09 -8.88
C TRP A 199 -1.66 7.81 -7.54
N PHE A 200 -0.58 8.26 -6.92
CA PHE A 200 -0.64 9.06 -5.70
C PHE A 200 -1.34 10.41 -5.94
N ASN A 201 -1.05 11.09 -7.05
CA ASN A 201 -1.71 12.37 -7.38
C ASN A 201 -3.22 12.22 -7.47
N GLU A 202 -3.72 11.15 -8.08
CA GLU A 202 -5.16 10.87 -8.18
C GLU A 202 -5.81 10.56 -6.83
N VAL A 203 -5.09 9.83 -5.97
CA VAL A 203 -5.53 9.54 -4.60
C VAL A 203 -5.61 10.80 -3.73
N VAL A 204 -4.68 11.74 -3.91
CA VAL A 204 -4.68 13.02 -3.19
C VAL A 204 -5.72 13.99 -3.76
N ARG A 205 -5.92 13.99 -5.08
CA ARG A 205 -6.87 14.87 -5.76
C ARG A 205 -8.32 14.53 -5.48
N PHE A 206 -8.63 13.25 -5.35
CA PHE A 206 -9.99 12.75 -5.19
C PHE A 206 -10.15 11.95 -3.90
N THR A 207 -10.61 10.71 -3.99
CA THR A 207 -10.82 9.86 -2.83
C THR A 207 -9.54 9.10 -2.48
N SER A 208 -9.33 8.86 -1.18
CA SER A 208 -8.27 7.97 -0.70
C SER A 208 -8.51 6.47 -1.05
N ARG A 209 -9.51 6.18 -1.88
CA ARG A 209 -9.84 4.84 -2.40
C ARG A 209 -9.04 4.58 -3.67
N ASP A 210 -7.81 4.11 -3.46
CA ASP A 210 -6.85 3.72 -4.49
C ASP A 210 -7.39 2.73 -5.54
N GLN A 211 -8.44 1.96 -5.21
CA GLN A 211 -9.17 1.10 -6.15
C GLN A 211 -9.88 1.87 -7.27
N LEU A 212 -10.23 3.14 -7.08
CA LEU A 212 -10.83 3.98 -8.12
C LEU A 212 -9.78 4.63 -9.02
N SER A 213 -8.67 5.09 -8.44
CA SER A 213 -7.61 5.75 -9.20
C SER A 213 -6.68 4.79 -9.93
N PHE A 214 -6.52 3.55 -9.46
CA PHE A 214 -5.64 2.57 -10.10
C PHE A 214 -6.02 2.26 -11.55
N PRO A 215 -7.28 1.88 -11.88
CA PRO A 215 -7.67 1.61 -13.26
C PRO A 215 -7.48 2.82 -14.16
N TYR A 216 -7.75 4.02 -13.64
CA TYR A 216 -7.59 5.26 -14.40
C TYR A 216 -6.13 5.47 -14.84
N VAL A 217 -5.18 5.37 -13.91
CA VAL A 217 -3.75 5.50 -14.24
C VAL A 217 -3.26 4.33 -15.11
N LEU A 218 -3.76 3.12 -14.86
CA LEU A 218 -3.48 1.94 -15.67
C LEU A 218 -3.88 2.14 -17.13
N MET A 219 -5.09 2.67 -17.39
CA MET A 219 -5.58 2.89 -18.75
C MET A 219 -4.93 4.08 -19.43
N ARG A 220 -4.54 5.12 -18.69
CA ARG A 220 -3.81 6.26 -19.26
C ARG A 220 -2.38 5.92 -19.67
N LEU A 221 -1.64 5.22 -18.83
CA LEU A 221 -0.22 4.93 -19.11
C LEU A 221 0.00 3.64 -19.88
N ARG A 222 -0.88 2.64 -19.73
CA ARG A 222 -0.74 1.26 -20.24
C ARG A 222 0.72 0.75 -20.19
N PRO A 223 1.41 0.87 -19.04
CA PRO A 223 2.85 0.64 -19.00
C PRO A 223 3.16 -0.84 -19.26
N PRO A 224 4.22 -1.16 -20.02
CA PRO A 224 4.75 -2.52 -20.06
C PRO A 224 5.21 -2.95 -18.66
N GLY A 225 5.10 -4.25 -18.36
CA GLY A 225 5.66 -4.82 -17.13
C GLY A 225 4.80 -4.68 -15.87
N ILE A 226 3.48 -4.50 -16.00
CA ILE A 226 2.55 -4.70 -14.88
C ILE A 226 2.11 -6.17 -14.80
N HIS A 227 2.37 -6.79 -13.66
CA HIS A 227 1.94 -8.14 -13.32
C HIS A 227 0.75 -8.12 -12.35
N LEU A 228 -0.44 -8.34 -12.91
CA LEU A 228 -1.68 -8.52 -12.13
C LEU A 228 -1.85 -10.00 -11.77
N PHE A 229 -1.37 -10.37 -10.58
CA PHE A 229 -1.35 -11.77 -10.13
C PHE A 229 -2.65 -12.17 -9.41
N PRO A 230 -3.02 -13.47 -9.39
CA PRO A 230 -4.30 -13.91 -8.88
C PRO A 230 -4.42 -13.79 -7.35
N VAL A 231 -5.66 -13.75 -6.87
CA VAL A 231 -6.00 -13.61 -5.44
C VAL A 231 -5.42 -14.73 -4.58
N CYS A 232 -5.30 -15.96 -5.10
CA CYS A 232 -4.70 -17.08 -4.39
C CYS A 232 -3.22 -16.81 -4.06
N ALA A 233 -2.43 -16.36 -5.03
CA ALA A 233 -1.04 -15.99 -4.81
C ALA A 233 -0.92 -14.89 -3.74
N ARG A 234 -1.82 -13.90 -3.72
CA ARG A 234 -1.85 -12.91 -2.61
C ARG A 234 -2.07 -13.58 -1.25
N LYS A 235 -3.03 -14.50 -1.14
CA LYS A 235 -3.29 -15.24 0.11
C LYS A 235 -2.08 -16.08 0.54
N ASP A 236 -1.22 -16.47 -0.40
CA ASP A 236 0.04 -17.12 -0.08
C ASP A 236 1.11 -16.18 0.45
N LEU A 237 1.09 -14.89 0.05
CA LEU A 237 2.02 -13.88 0.53
C LEU A 237 1.71 -13.38 1.94
N VAL A 238 0.43 -13.38 2.34
CA VAL A 238 0.01 -12.77 3.61
C VAL A 238 -1.08 -13.54 4.36
N ASN A 239 -1.01 -13.54 5.68
CA ASN A 239 -2.16 -13.86 6.54
C ASN A 239 -2.98 -12.59 6.75
N SER A 240 -4.32 -12.66 6.67
CA SER A 240 -5.22 -11.52 6.83
C SER A 240 -5.91 -11.56 8.20
N PHE A 241 -5.72 -10.52 9.01
CA PHE A 241 -6.29 -10.45 10.38
C PHE A 241 -7.45 -9.44 10.51
N GLY A 242 -7.55 -8.48 9.58
CA GLY A 242 -8.57 -7.44 9.62
C GLY A 242 -8.20 -6.26 10.53
N HIS A 243 -9.07 -5.26 10.61
CA HIS A 243 -8.87 -4.09 11.48
C HIS A 243 -9.36 -4.41 12.90
N ARG A 244 -8.58 -4.06 13.93
CA ARG A 244 -8.94 -4.37 15.33
C ARG A 244 -9.97 -3.39 15.88
N ARG A 245 -9.62 -2.11 15.99
CA ARG A 245 -10.47 -1.08 16.63
C ARG A 245 -10.02 0.33 16.23
N LYS A 246 -10.95 1.29 16.10
CA LYS A 246 -10.56 2.70 15.96
C LYS A 246 -10.13 3.24 17.32
N VAL A 247 -8.89 3.71 17.44
CA VAL A 247 -8.40 4.40 18.65
C VAL A 247 -8.86 5.86 18.61
N LYS A 248 -9.18 6.45 19.76
CA LYS A 248 -9.54 7.87 19.84
C LYS A 248 -8.28 8.72 19.56
N PRO A 249 -8.38 9.82 18.79
CA PRO A 249 -7.25 10.72 18.60
C PRO A 249 -6.73 11.23 19.95
N LEU A 250 -5.42 11.38 20.07
CA LEU A 250 -4.83 12.12 21.19
C LEU A 250 -5.29 13.58 21.10
N VAL A 251 -5.84 14.11 22.20
CA VAL A 251 -6.21 15.53 22.28
C VAL A 251 -4.92 16.33 22.22
N LYS A 252 -4.63 16.96 21.09
CA LYS A 252 -3.56 17.96 21.03
C LYS A 252 -4.09 19.22 21.73
N GLU A 253 -3.56 19.52 22.92
CA GLU A 253 -3.68 20.88 23.47
C GLU A 253 -3.08 21.85 22.45
N ALA A 254 -3.89 22.79 21.98
CA ALA A 254 -3.43 23.83 21.07
C ALA A 254 -2.35 24.65 21.79
N ARG A 255 -1.14 24.67 21.25
CA ARG A 255 -0.12 25.67 21.56
C ARG A 255 -0.21 26.81 20.55
#